data_AF-A0A7W1H3L4-F1
#
_entry.id   AF-A0A7W1H3L4-F1
#
_cell.length_a   1.000
_cell.length_b   1.000
_cell.length_c   1.000
_cell.angle_alpha   90.00
_cell.angle_beta   90.00
_cell.angle_gamma   90.00
#
_symmetry.space_group_name_H-M   'P 1'
#
loop_
_entity.id
_entity.type
_entity.pdbx_description
1 polymer ?
#
loop_
_entity_poly.entity_id
_entity_poly.type
_entity_poly.pdbx_seq_one_letter_code
_entity_poly.pdbx_strand_id
1 'polypeptide(L)'
;MRTTPELREAFLAFFEEKGHLRVPSASLVPRADDHSTLLTTAGMQPQMPYFLGREDPPAPLTVTVQKCFRTPDIDEVGLDGSHLTFFEMLGNFSFGQYFKEGAIELATEFIRERMGLDWNRVWATVHAGDPQLKLGPDEVTIALWEKIGMPAERIVPLPTSENFWSVGGPGPCGPDSELYYDWGEETGCGEPDCAPGCTRCERFLEFWNLVFMEFEQRVDGTLTPLPAQNIDTGLGLERSAAILQNVMSVYETDGYREIMDWIAAESGIAYGDSPEATKAHRILADHGRGMTFLVGDGVTPSNEGRGYVLRRIIRRAVLQARRIGLHDVYRLPAVVVGQMSGAYPKLAEQQAEIERVVRAEEERFGETLERGMRVFDDLADSEAVSGEEAFTLAATYGFPLELTVELAGERGQAVDVDGYTAEMERHREISRATGGTELQRAA
;
A
#
# COMPACT_ATOMS: atom_id res chain seq x y z
N MET A 1 -10.18 17.00 16.01
CA MET A 1 -10.07 16.12 14.84
C MET A 1 -10.80 14.83 15.18
N ARG A 2 -11.83 14.46 14.43
CA ARG A 2 -12.68 13.29 14.69
C ARG A 2 -12.90 12.41 13.47
N THR A 3 -12.66 12.93 12.27
CA THR A 3 -12.95 12.25 11.00
C THR A 3 -11.70 12.16 10.12
N THR A 4 -11.66 11.19 9.21
CA THR A 4 -10.56 11.02 8.26
C THR A 4 -10.34 12.28 7.40
N PRO A 5 -11.38 12.95 6.86
CA PRO A 5 -11.22 14.23 6.17
C PRO A 5 -10.66 15.37 7.02
N GLU A 6 -11.05 15.45 8.29
CA GLU A 6 -10.49 16.45 9.21
C GLU A 6 -9.01 16.21 9.48
N LEU A 7 -8.57 14.95 9.62
CA LEU A 7 -7.16 14.61 9.78
C LEU A 7 -6.34 15.00 8.55
N ARG A 8 -6.84 14.67 7.37
CA ARG A 8 -6.22 15.06 6.10
C ARG A 8 -5.99 16.57 6.02
N GLU A 9 -7.04 17.35 6.27
CA GLU A 9 -6.95 18.81 6.18
C GLU A 9 -6.06 19.40 7.27
N ALA A 10 -6.15 18.89 8.50
CA ALA A 10 -5.36 19.41 9.61
C ALA A 10 -3.85 19.16 9.42
N PHE A 11 -3.45 18.05 8.80
CA PHE A 11 -2.06 17.81 8.43
C PHE A 11 -1.56 18.84 7.42
N LEU A 12 -2.32 19.04 6.34
CA LEU A 12 -1.97 19.99 5.30
C LEU A 12 -1.88 21.43 5.86
N ALA A 13 -2.91 21.85 6.60
CA ALA A 13 -2.95 23.18 7.21
C ALA A 13 -1.83 23.39 8.23
N PHE A 14 -1.50 22.38 9.05
CA PHE A 14 -0.39 22.47 10.01
C PHE A 14 0.94 22.73 9.30
N PHE A 15 1.26 22.00 8.24
CA PHE A 15 2.52 22.22 7.53
C PHE A 15 2.50 23.52 6.70
N GLU A 16 1.35 23.96 6.19
CA GLU A 16 1.19 25.29 5.59
C GLU A 16 1.50 26.41 6.61
N GLU A 17 1.03 26.28 7.85
CA GLU A 17 1.37 27.21 8.96
C GLU A 17 2.87 27.23 9.27
N LYS A 18 3.59 26.14 8.96
CA LYS A 18 5.05 26.00 9.12
C LYS A 18 5.84 26.40 7.88
N GLY A 19 5.17 26.89 6.84
CA GLY A 19 5.78 27.42 5.64
C GLY A 19 5.98 26.40 4.51
N HIS A 20 5.43 25.20 4.63
CA HIS A 20 5.41 24.23 3.53
C HIS A 20 4.37 24.61 2.49
N LEU A 21 4.74 24.51 1.21
CA LEU A 21 3.80 24.67 0.12
C LEU A 21 2.94 23.40 -0.03
N ARG A 22 1.62 23.54 0.06
CA ARG A 22 0.69 22.47 -0.27
C ARG A 22 0.73 22.14 -1.77
N VAL A 23 1.10 20.92 -2.10
CA VAL A 23 1.18 20.41 -3.47
C VAL A 23 0.12 19.31 -3.67
N PRO A 24 -0.62 19.29 -4.80
CA PRO A 24 -1.56 18.22 -5.08
C PRO A 24 -0.89 16.85 -5.17
N SER A 25 -1.64 15.80 -4.84
CA SER A 25 -1.20 14.42 -5.07
C SER A 25 -0.82 14.18 -6.54
N ALA A 26 0.29 13.48 -6.78
CA ALA A 26 0.64 12.97 -8.10
C ALA A 26 -0.23 11.76 -8.48
N SER A 27 -0.18 11.37 -9.76
CA SER A 27 -0.81 10.16 -10.30
C SER A 27 -0.27 8.88 -9.65
N LEU A 28 -1.08 7.83 -9.57
CA LEU A 28 -0.62 6.46 -9.26
C LEU A 28 0.26 5.87 -10.36
N VAL A 29 0.17 6.41 -11.58
CA VAL A 29 1.09 6.09 -12.67
C VAL A 29 2.31 6.99 -12.54
N PRO A 30 3.50 6.43 -12.23
CA PRO A 30 4.73 7.22 -12.11
C PRO A 30 5.02 7.99 -13.39
N ARG A 31 5.85 9.03 -13.25
CA ARG A 31 6.32 9.82 -14.38
C ARG A 31 7.05 8.92 -15.39
N ALA A 32 7.07 9.32 -16.66
CA ALA A 32 7.65 8.51 -17.73
C ALA A 32 9.14 8.21 -17.53
N ASP A 33 9.86 9.07 -16.81
CA ASP A 33 11.28 8.96 -16.45
C ASP A 33 11.53 8.21 -15.14
N ASP A 34 10.47 7.87 -14.39
CA ASP A 34 10.55 7.05 -13.19
C ASP A 34 10.37 5.57 -13.55
N HIS A 35 11.44 4.81 -13.39
CA HIS A 35 11.48 3.36 -13.61
C HIS A 35 11.69 2.57 -12.31
N SER A 36 11.64 3.25 -11.15
CA SER A 36 11.87 2.63 -9.84
C SER A 36 10.74 1.67 -9.46
N THR A 37 9.50 2.00 -9.82
CA THR A 37 8.31 1.26 -9.41
C THR A 37 7.26 1.19 -10.51
N LEU A 38 6.38 0.19 -10.40
CA LEU A 38 5.28 0.02 -11.34
C LEU A 38 4.17 1.06 -11.11
N LEU A 39 3.84 1.32 -9.85
CA LEU A 39 2.83 2.27 -9.39
C LEU A 39 3.44 3.13 -8.28
N THR A 40 2.91 4.34 -8.07
CA THR A 40 3.38 5.21 -6.99
C THR A 40 3.04 4.61 -5.63
N THR A 41 4.06 4.23 -4.86
CA THR A 41 3.97 3.55 -3.55
C THR A 41 4.21 4.49 -2.36
N ALA A 42 4.74 5.69 -2.60
CA ALA A 42 5.10 6.66 -1.56
C ALA A 42 4.99 8.13 -2.03
N GLY A 43 4.79 9.04 -1.07
CA GLY A 43 4.74 10.49 -1.27
C GLY A 43 6.02 11.09 -1.87
N MET A 44 7.14 10.42 -1.66
CA MET A 44 8.47 10.88 -2.03
C MET A 44 8.81 10.64 -3.51
N GLN A 45 8.17 9.69 -4.17
CA GLN A 45 8.55 9.29 -5.53
C GLN A 45 8.39 10.43 -6.55
N PRO A 46 7.29 11.21 -6.55
CA PRO A 46 7.18 12.39 -7.39
C PRO A 46 8.23 13.47 -7.06
N GLN A 47 8.83 13.43 -5.87
CA GLN A 47 9.82 14.38 -5.35
C GLN A 47 11.27 13.95 -5.63
N MET A 48 11.49 12.71 -6.12
CA MET A 48 12.83 12.14 -6.36
C MET A 48 13.78 13.06 -7.14
N PRO A 49 13.36 13.72 -8.24
CA PRO A 49 14.25 14.62 -8.98
C PRO A 49 14.81 15.76 -8.12
N TYR A 50 14.07 16.21 -7.11
CA TYR A 50 14.47 17.30 -6.21
C TYR A 50 15.51 16.83 -5.20
N PHE A 51 15.30 15.66 -4.58
CA PHE A 51 16.29 15.08 -3.66
C PHE A 51 17.63 14.80 -4.34
N LEU A 52 17.58 14.37 -5.61
CA LEU A 52 18.75 14.07 -6.42
C LEU A 52 19.43 15.33 -7.00
N GLY A 53 18.85 16.52 -6.79
CA GLY A 53 19.36 17.79 -7.34
C GLY A 53 19.29 17.86 -8.87
N ARG A 54 18.39 17.10 -9.50
CA ARG A 54 18.19 17.06 -10.96
C ARG A 54 17.23 18.14 -11.43
N GLU A 55 16.27 18.52 -10.58
CA GLU A 55 15.30 19.58 -10.81
C GLU A 55 15.18 20.44 -9.54
N ASP A 56 14.77 21.71 -9.70
CA ASP A 56 14.44 22.56 -8.56
C ASP A 56 13.04 22.20 -8.02
N PRO A 57 12.86 22.07 -6.69
CA PRO A 57 11.55 21.82 -6.12
C PRO A 57 10.63 23.04 -6.30
N PRO A 58 9.29 22.86 -6.34
CA PRO A 58 8.34 23.98 -6.49
C PRO A 58 8.38 24.97 -5.32
N ALA A 59 8.85 24.52 -4.16
CA ALA A 59 9.22 25.33 -3.01
C ALA A 59 10.26 24.58 -2.15
N PRO A 60 11.05 25.28 -1.31
CA PRO A 60 12.03 24.64 -0.43
C PRO A 60 11.44 23.64 0.57
N LEU A 61 10.16 23.82 0.91
CA LEU A 61 9.37 22.97 1.79
C LEU A 61 8.05 22.65 1.10
N THR A 62 7.62 21.39 1.10
CA THR A 62 6.32 21.00 0.51
C THR A 62 5.56 20.03 1.40
N VAL A 63 4.23 20.02 1.29
CA VAL A 63 3.36 19.07 1.99
C VAL A 63 2.36 18.48 1.00
N THR A 64 2.13 17.16 1.07
CA THR A 64 1.19 16.45 0.20
C THR A 64 0.36 15.43 0.97
N VAL A 65 -0.76 15.05 0.36
CA VAL A 65 -1.48 13.81 0.67
C VAL A 65 -1.44 12.98 -0.60
N GLN A 66 -0.45 12.09 -0.67
CA GLN A 66 -0.22 11.28 -1.85
C GLN A 66 -1.09 10.04 -1.83
N LYS A 67 -1.85 9.81 -2.90
CA LYS A 67 -2.46 8.50 -3.15
C LYS A 67 -1.37 7.48 -3.47
N CYS A 68 -1.38 6.36 -2.78
CA CYS A 68 -0.38 5.30 -2.93
C CYS A 68 -1.06 3.98 -3.33
N PHE A 69 -0.36 3.18 -4.12
CA PHE A 69 -0.77 1.81 -4.42
C PHE A 69 0.40 0.85 -4.24
N ARG A 70 0.32 -0.06 -3.26
CA ARG A 70 1.34 -1.07 -2.98
C ARG A 70 0.89 -2.45 -3.46
N THR A 71 1.56 -2.96 -4.48
CA THR A 71 1.30 -4.31 -5.01
C THR A 71 1.74 -5.45 -4.10
N PRO A 72 2.82 -5.34 -3.28
CA PRO A 72 3.19 -6.43 -2.37
C PRO A 72 2.11 -6.71 -1.31
N ASP A 73 1.36 -5.68 -0.91
CA ASP A 73 0.34 -5.78 0.14
C ASP A 73 -0.96 -6.44 -0.34
N ILE A 74 -1.10 -6.74 -1.65
CA ILE A 74 -2.32 -7.35 -2.20
C ILE A 74 -2.69 -8.62 -1.42
N ASP A 75 -1.72 -9.49 -1.15
CA ASP A 75 -1.99 -10.79 -0.55
C ASP A 75 -2.32 -10.70 0.95
N GLU A 76 -1.83 -9.66 1.64
CA GLU A 76 -2.15 -9.38 3.05
C GLU A 76 -3.54 -8.76 3.23
N VAL A 77 -4.03 -8.01 2.23
CA VAL A 77 -5.37 -7.40 2.29
C VAL A 77 -6.43 -8.46 2.51
N GLY A 78 -7.20 -8.26 3.58
CA GLY A 78 -8.25 -9.16 4.05
C GLY A 78 -7.84 -10.09 5.19
N LEU A 79 -6.54 -10.26 5.44
CA LEU A 79 -6.02 -11.14 6.49
C LEU A 79 -5.87 -10.40 7.83
N ASP A 80 -5.42 -9.14 7.80
CA ASP A 80 -5.30 -8.29 8.99
C ASP A 80 -6.18 -7.02 8.92
N GLY A 81 -6.06 -6.19 9.95
CA GLY A 81 -6.83 -4.97 10.11
C GLY A 81 -6.17 -3.68 9.60
N SER A 82 -4.97 -3.72 9.01
CA SER A 82 -4.10 -2.55 8.81
C SER A 82 -3.43 -2.42 7.43
N HIS A 83 -3.26 -3.51 6.67
CA HIS A 83 -2.70 -3.47 5.33
C HIS A 83 -3.75 -3.10 4.28
N LEU A 84 -3.31 -2.30 3.30
CA LEU A 84 -4.14 -1.77 2.23
C LEU A 84 -3.34 -1.81 0.92
N THR A 85 -3.98 -2.10 -0.20
CA THR A 85 -3.36 -1.87 -1.51
C THR A 85 -3.34 -0.38 -1.81
N PHE A 86 -4.48 0.29 -1.62
CA PHE A 86 -4.65 1.72 -1.82
C PHE A 86 -4.79 2.44 -0.48
N PHE A 87 -3.96 3.45 -0.26
CA PHE A 87 -4.01 4.28 0.94
C PHE A 87 -3.49 5.68 0.64
N GLU A 88 -3.65 6.58 1.61
CA GLU A 88 -3.16 7.95 1.52
C GLU A 88 -1.97 8.18 2.45
N MET A 89 -0.87 8.66 1.89
CA MET A 89 0.34 9.00 2.61
C MET A 89 0.44 10.51 2.79
N LEU A 90 0.37 10.96 4.04
CA LEU A 90 0.53 12.36 4.47
C LEU A 90 2.03 12.63 4.60
N GLY A 91 2.60 13.41 3.69
CA GLY A 91 4.04 13.65 3.65
C GLY A 91 4.41 15.11 3.73
N ASN A 92 5.43 15.41 4.53
CA ASN A 92 6.10 16.71 4.55
C ASN A 92 7.55 16.55 4.11
N PHE A 93 8.00 17.44 3.22
CA PHE A 93 9.30 17.32 2.57
C PHE A 93 10.12 18.58 2.81
N SER A 94 11.39 18.37 3.17
CA SER A 94 12.40 19.43 3.30
C SER A 94 13.49 19.22 2.27
N PHE A 95 13.72 20.22 1.41
CA PHE A 95 14.79 20.19 0.43
C PHE A 95 15.95 21.08 0.92
N GLY A 96 16.84 20.49 1.72
CA GLY A 96 18.02 21.16 2.28
C GLY A 96 17.72 22.28 3.28
N GLN A 97 16.54 22.31 3.92
CA GLN A 97 16.14 23.39 4.84
C GLN A 97 16.33 23.01 6.31
N TYR A 98 15.60 22.00 6.77
CA TYR A 98 15.78 21.34 8.06
C TYR A 98 16.05 19.85 7.88
N PHE A 99 16.58 19.21 8.93
CA PHE A 99 16.89 17.78 8.95
C PHE A 99 16.30 17.12 10.22
N LYS A 100 17.01 16.16 10.84
CA LYS A 100 16.51 15.33 11.96
C LYS A 100 15.80 16.12 13.06
N GLU A 101 16.44 17.14 13.62
CA GLU A 101 15.88 17.94 14.73
C GLU A 101 14.55 18.59 14.35
N GLY A 102 14.50 19.30 13.21
CA GLY A 102 13.27 19.95 12.75
C GLY A 102 12.16 18.96 12.40
N ALA A 103 12.51 17.81 11.81
CA ALA A 103 11.51 16.77 11.49
C ALA A 103 10.88 16.19 12.76
N ILE A 104 11.69 15.89 13.76
CA ILE A 104 11.26 15.35 15.06
C ILE A 104 10.41 16.38 15.83
N GLU A 105 10.83 17.65 15.85
CA GLU A 105 10.06 18.74 16.49
C GLU A 105 8.69 18.92 15.84
N LEU A 106 8.61 18.96 14.51
CA LEU A 106 7.36 19.13 13.76
C LEU A 106 6.42 17.93 13.94
N ALA A 107 6.95 16.70 13.86
CA ALA A 107 6.15 15.50 14.08
C ALA A 107 5.57 15.47 15.50
N THR A 108 6.40 15.81 16.50
CA THR A 108 5.99 15.86 17.90
C THR A 108 4.92 16.93 18.15
N GLU A 109 5.09 18.12 17.58
CA GLU A 109 4.10 19.19 17.69
C GLU A 109 2.77 18.77 17.05
N PHE A 110 2.80 18.16 15.85
CA PHE A 110 1.59 17.68 15.19
C PHE A 110 0.84 16.64 16.04
N ILE A 111 1.57 15.63 16.53
CA ILE A 111 1.00 14.55 17.36
C ILE A 111 0.37 15.11 18.64
N ARG A 112 1.07 15.99 19.34
CA ARG A 112 0.64 16.48 20.66
C ARG A 112 -0.41 17.58 20.57
N GLU A 113 -0.27 18.51 19.63
CA GLU A 113 -1.09 19.71 19.57
C GLU A 113 -2.23 19.63 18.57
N ARG A 114 -2.05 18.93 17.45
CA ARG A 114 -3.09 18.83 16.39
C ARG A 114 -3.88 17.54 16.50
N MET A 115 -3.20 16.39 16.61
CA MET A 115 -3.85 15.10 16.82
C MET A 115 -4.36 14.94 18.26
N GLY A 116 -3.61 15.49 19.24
CA GLY A 116 -3.94 15.38 20.65
C GLY A 116 -3.75 13.97 21.21
N LEU A 117 -2.82 13.19 20.64
CA LEU A 117 -2.53 11.84 21.09
C LEU A 117 -1.82 11.87 22.46
N ASP A 118 -2.06 10.82 23.25
CA ASP A 118 -1.29 10.60 24.47
C ASP A 118 0.16 10.28 24.11
N TRP A 119 1.06 11.21 24.43
CA TRP A 119 2.48 11.07 24.18
C TRP A 119 3.07 9.83 24.86
N ASN A 120 2.47 9.30 25.92
CA ASN A 120 2.94 8.09 26.60
C ASN A 120 2.67 6.81 25.82
N ARG A 121 1.78 6.84 24.82
CA ARG A 121 1.51 5.72 23.92
C ARG A 121 2.34 5.74 22.64
N VAL A 122 3.12 6.80 22.42
CA VAL A 122 3.99 6.92 21.24
C VAL A 122 5.36 6.35 21.54
N TRP A 123 5.85 5.52 20.63
CA TRP A 123 7.20 4.93 20.63
C TRP A 123 7.91 5.34 19.35
N ALA A 124 9.24 5.43 19.39
CA ALA A 124 10.06 5.67 18.22
C ALA A 124 11.00 4.50 17.96
N THR A 125 11.28 4.22 16.70
CA THR A 125 12.36 3.33 16.28
C THR A 125 13.48 4.11 15.62
N VAL A 126 14.70 3.57 15.62
CA VAL A 126 15.89 4.21 15.03
C VAL A 126 16.79 3.17 14.38
N HIS A 127 17.56 3.58 13.37
CA HIS A 127 18.53 2.69 12.71
C HIS A 127 19.62 2.22 13.68
N ALA A 128 19.74 0.89 13.84
CA ALA A 128 20.72 0.25 14.71
C ALA A 128 22.15 0.25 14.13
N GLY A 129 22.35 0.78 12.92
CA GLY A 129 23.61 0.72 12.19
C GLY A 129 23.73 -0.52 11.32
N ASP A 130 24.63 -0.45 10.33
CA ASP A 130 24.89 -1.52 9.39
C ASP A 130 26.37 -1.50 8.93
N PRO A 131 27.18 -2.48 9.37
CA PRO A 131 28.57 -2.60 8.94
C PRO A 131 28.75 -2.76 7.42
N GLN A 132 27.78 -3.35 6.71
CA GLN A 132 27.83 -3.53 5.25
C GLN A 132 27.66 -2.21 4.53
N LEU A 133 26.74 -1.36 5.00
CA LEU A 133 26.54 0.00 4.49
C LEU A 133 27.54 1.01 5.06
N LYS A 134 28.38 0.58 6.01
CA LYS A 134 29.33 1.41 6.76
C LYS A 134 28.63 2.53 7.55
N LEU A 135 27.46 2.21 8.09
CA LEU A 135 26.66 3.09 8.94
C LEU A 135 26.78 2.63 10.40
N GLY A 136 26.98 3.58 11.30
CA GLY A 136 26.85 3.34 12.74
C GLY A 136 25.40 3.47 13.20
N PRO A 137 25.09 3.11 14.45
CA PRO A 137 23.79 3.42 15.06
C PRO A 137 23.49 4.92 14.98
N ASP A 138 22.22 5.29 14.80
CA ASP A 138 21.80 6.69 14.69
C ASP A 138 21.68 7.39 16.06
N GLU A 139 22.83 7.57 16.72
CA GLU A 139 22.93 8.21 18.04
C GLU A 139 22.38 9.64 18.07
N VAL A 140 22.43 10.34 16.93
CA VAL A 140 21.89 11.70 16.80
C VAL A 140 20.38 11.70 16.98
N THR A 141 19.68 10.77 16.32
CA THR A 141 18.22 10.65 16.42
C THR A 141 17.79 10.23 17.81
N ILE A 142 18.52 9.31 18.47
CA ILE A 142 18.26 8.91 19.87
C ILE A 142 18.30 10.14 20.78
N ALA A 143 19.39 10.91 20.72
CA ALA A 143 19.56 12.10 21.57
C ALA A 143 18.48 13.17 21.32
N LEU A 144 17.98 13.30 20.08
CA LEU A 144 16.91 14.22 19.74
C LEU A 144 15.55 13.78 20.32
N TRP A 145 15.23 12.48 20.28
CA TRP A 145 14.02 11.94 20.93
C TRP A 145 14.07 12.09 22.45
N GLU A 146 15.22 11.84 23.08
CA GLU A 146 15.41 12.06 24.51
C GLU A 146 15.27 13.55 24.88
N LYS A 147 15.82 14.45 24.05
CA LYS A 147 15.75 15.91 24.26
C LYS A 147 14.30 16.42 24.32
N ILE A 148 13.39 15.86 23.53
CA ILE A 148 11.97 16.22 23.56
C ILE A 148 11.16 15.48 24.65
N GLY A 149 11.83 14.66 25.46
CA GLY A 149 11.27 13.99 26.62
C GLY A 149 10.71 12.59 26.35
N MET A 150 11.10 11.93 25.26
CA MET A 150 10.82 10.51 25.08
C MET A 150 11.75 9.68 25.98
N PRO A 151 11.22 8.79 26.85
CA PRO A 151 12.04 7.88 27.65
C PRO A 151 12.86 6.92 26.78
N ALA A 152 14.08 6.58 27.22
CA ALA A 152 15.00 5.73 26.47
C ALA A 152 14.43 4.35 26.16
N GLU A 153 13.60 3.78 27.04
CA GLU A 153 12.94 2.50 26.82
C GLU A 153 11.92 2.51 25.67
N ARG A 154 11.48 3.70 25.22
CA ARG A 154 10.56 3.88 24.09
C ARG A 154 11.26 4.26 22.78
N ILE A 155 12.59 4.25 22.77
CA ILE A 155 13.42 4.48 21.59
C ILE A 155 14.08 3.15 21.23
N VAL A 156 13.52 2.44 20.26
CA VAL A 156 13.89 1.05 19.95
C VAL A 156 14.81 0.99 18.73
N PRO A 157 16.05 0.52 18.87
CA PRO A 157 16.93 0.34 17.71
C PRO A 157 16.51 -0.89 16.89
N LEU A 158 16.26 -0.73 15.59
CA LEU A 158 15.95 -1.82 14.67
C LEU A 158 16.96 -1.92 13.51
N PRO A 159 17.12 -3.10 12.90
CA PRO A 159 18.08 -3.31 11.81
C PRO A 159 17.70 -2.54 10.53
N THR A 160 18.62 -2.51 9.56
CA THR A 160 18.43 -1.93 8.21
C THR A 160 17.16 -2.41 7.50
N SER A 161 16.68 -3.63 7.74
CA SER A 161 15.45 -4.11 7.10
C SER A 161 14.21 -3.31 7.52
N GLU A 162 14.25 -2.69 8.70
CA GLU A 162 13.14 -1.92 9.27
C GLU A 162 13.45 -0.42 9.23
N ASN A 163 14.65 0.00 9.67
CA ASN A 163 14.98 1.42 9.83
C ASN A 163 15.97 1.98 8.78
N PHE A 164 15.85 1.54 7.54
CA PHE A 164 16.56 2.14 6.41
C PHE A 164 15.67 2.13 5.18
N TRP A 165 15.19 3.31 4.81
CA TRP A 165 14.24 3.43 3.72
C TRP A 165 14.94 3.62 2.38
N SER A 166 14.46 2.91 1.36
CA SER A 166 14.84 3.12 -0.04
C SER A 166 13.65 2.91 -0.97
N VAL A 167 13.76 3.42 -2.20
CA VAL A 167 12.74 3.24 -3.24
C VAL A 167 12.68 1.80 -3.81
N GLY A 168 13.48 0.87 -3.28
CA GLY A 168 13.56 -0.52 -3.77
C GLY A 168 14.46 -0.70 -5.00
N GLY A 169 15.31 0.30 -5.28
CA GLY A 169 16.24 0.33 -6.40
C GLY A 169 17.14 1.57 -6.34
N PRO A 170 17.88 1.89 -7.41
CA PRO A 170 18.74 3.06 -7.44
C PRO A 170 17.93 4.35 -7.22
N GLY A 171 18.33 5.17 -6.24
CA GLY A 171 17.57 6.35 -5.87
C GLY A 171 17.94 6.91 -4.50
N PRO A 172 17.29 8.01 -4.08
CA PRO A 172 17.47 8.59 -2.76
C PRO A 172 17.02 7.60 -1.68
N CYS A 173 17.77 7.56 -0.58
CA CYS A 173 17.58 6.67 0.55
C CYS A 173 18.25 7.24 1.81
N GLY A 174 17.99 6.63 2.96
CA GLY A 174 18.65 7.00 4.21
C GLY A 174 18.14 6.19 5.40
N PRO A 175 18.83 6.33 6.56
CA PRO A 175 18.25 5.89 7.81
C PRO A 175 16.96 6.67 8.09
N ASP A 176 16.07 6.07 8.86
CA ASP A 176 14.82 6.70 9.24
C ASP A 176 14.54 6.50 10.73
N SER A 177 13.44 7.12 11.17
CA SER A 177 12.87 6.91 12.50
C SER A 177 11.37 6.79 12.35
N GLU A 178 10.81 5.67 12.77
CA GLU A 178 9.38 5.42 12.66
C GLU A 178 8.69 5.62 14.01
N LEU A 179 7.46 6.11 13.97
CA LEU A 179 6.61 6.31 15.12
C LEU A 179 5.53 5.24 15.17
N TYR A 180 5.44 4.59 16.33
CA TYR A 180 4.50 3.54 16.63
C TYR A 180 3.52 4.00 17.70
N TYR A 181 2.26 3.58 17.56
CA TYR A 181 1.24 3.72 18.59
C TYR A 181 1.08 2.40 19.35
N ASP A 182 1.16 2.47 20.68
CA ASP A 182 0.94 1.35 21.59
C ASP A 182 -0.55 1.24 21.97
N TRP A 183 -1.22 0.23 21.44
CA TRP A 183 -2.61 -0.09 21.79
C TRP A 183 -2.77 -0.52 23.25
N GLY A 184 -1.70 -0.96 23.91
CA GLY A 184 -1.67 -1.36 25.31
C GLY A 184 -1.22 -2.81 25.47
N GLU A 185 -0.67 -3.15 26.64
CA GLU A 185 -0.17 -4.50 26.96
C GLU A 185 -1.21 -5.61 26.75
N GLU A 186 -2.50 -5.30 26.92
CA GLU A 186 -3.63 -6.20 26.69
C GLU A 186 -3.77 -6.68 25.24
N THR A 187 -3.19 -5.96 24.29
CA THR A 187 -3.15 -6.33 22.86
C THR A 187 -1.83 -6.98 22.46
N GLY A 188 -0.87 -7.06 23.40
CA GLY A 188 0.45 -7.65 23.19
C GLY A 188 0.45 -9.18 23.23
N CYS A 189 1.53 -9.78 22.72
CA CYS A 189 1.73 -11.23 22.80
C CYS A 189 2.10 -11.75 24.21
N GLY A 190 2.25 -10.86 25.20
CA GLY A 190 2.63 -11.20 26.58
C GLY A 190 4.12 -11.51 26.78
N GLU A 191 4.91 -11.50 25.71
CA GLU A 191 6.35 -11.72 25.78
C GLU A 191 7.10 -10.46 26.29
N PRO A 192 8.17 -10.62 27.10
CA PRO A 192 8.92 -9.49 27.66
C PRO A 192 9.57 -8.56 26.63
N ASP A 193 9.83 -9.04 25.42
CA ASP A 193 10.42 -8.32 24.29
C ASP A 193 9.36 -7.73 23.33
N CYS A 194 8.08 -7.72 23.72
CA CYS A 194 7.02 -7.11 22.92
C CYS A 194 7.20 -5.58 22.85
N ALA A 195 7.75 -5.12 21.73
CA ALA A 195 8.08 -3.73 21.40
C ALA A 195 7.78 -3.45 19.90
N PRO A 196 7.92 -2.21 19.39
CA PRO A 196 7.94 -1.94 17.96
C PRO A 196 8.82 -2.93 17.17
N GLY A 197 8.32 -3.38 16.01
CA GLY A 197 8.94 -4.47 15.22
C GLY A 197 8.51 -5.89 15.63
N CYS A 198 7.64 -6.05 16.63
CA CYS A 198 7.12 -7.36 17.02
C CYS A 198 6.16 -7.93 15.96
N THR A 199 6.53 -9.04 15.34
CA THR A 199 5.73 -9.72 14.30
C THR A 199 4.70 -10.73 14.86
N ARG A 200 4.60 -10.84 16.19
CA ARG A 200 3.74 -11.84 16.87
C ARG A 200 2.36 -11.31 17.26
N CYS A 201 2.16 -10.00 17.24
CA CYS A 201 0.91 -9.35 17.68
C CYS A 201 0.76 -7.98 17.04
N GLU A 202 -0.43 -7.39 17.16
CA GLU A 202 -0.80 -6.10 16.55
C GLU A 202 -0.70 -4.91 17.55
N ARG A 203 -0.07 -5.10 18.71
CA ARG A 203 0.00 -4.07 19.78
C ARG A 203 0.61 -2.75 19.31
N PHE A 204 1.67 -2.82 18.52
CA PHE A 204 2.40 -1.64 18.05
C PHE A 204 2.07 -1.39 16.59
N LEU A 205 1.40 -0.28 16.31
CA LEU A 205 1.03 0.13 14.95
C LEU A 205 1.94 1.26 14.47
N GLU A 206 2.76 0.98 13.45
CA GLU A 206 3.53 2.00 12.73
C GLU A 206 2.57 2.95 12.01
N PHE A 207 2.65 4.26 12.30
CA PHE A 207 1.75 5.24 11.69
C PHE A 207 2.45 6.42 11.03
N TRP A 208 3.74 6.65 11.30
CA TRP A 208 4.50 7.74 10.67
C TRP A 208 5.99 7.40 10.57
N ASN A 209 6.53 7.35 9.35
CA ASN A 209 7.96 7.21 9.10
C ASN A 209 8.60 8.58 8.78
N LEU A 210 9.73 8.90 9.43
CA LEU A 210 10.56 10.09 9.20
C LEU A 210 11.90 9.66 8.58
N VAL A 211 12.01 9.77 7.25
CA VAL A 211 13.21 9.36 6.50
C VAL A 211 14.21 10.51 6.40
N PHE A 212 15.44 10.23 6.80
CA PHE A 212 16.56 11.16 6.75
C PHE A 212 17.34 10.98 5.45
N MET A 213 16.78 11.51 4.37
CA MET A 213 17.30 11.39 3.01
C MET A 213 18.69 12.06 2.88
N GLU A 214 19.75 11.26 2.94
CA GLU A 214 21.14 11.74 2.88
C GLU A 214 22.02 10.97 1.88
N PHE A 215 21.53 9.86 1.31
CA PHE A 215 22.26 9.04 0.35
C PHE A 215 21.47 8.81 -0.95
N GLU A 216 22.19 8.62 -2.06
CA GLU A 216 21.71 7.96 -3.28
C GLU A 216 22.31 6.56 -3.32
N GLN A 217 21.45 5.54 -3.35
CA GLN A 217 21.85 4.16 -3.62
C GLN A 217 22.11 4.00 -5.11
N ARG A 218 23.30 3.50 -5.45
CA ARG A 218 23.73 3.21 -6.82
C ARG A 218 23.28 1.81 -7.25
N VAL A 219 23.36 1.55 -8.55
CA VAL A 219 23.02 0.24 -9.15
C VAL A 219 23.85 -0.91 -8.56
N ASP A 220 25.08 -0.65 -8.15
CA ASP A 220 25.97 -1.63 -7.51
C ASP A 220 25.73 -1.77 -5.99
N GLY A 221 24.69 -1.11 -5.46
CA GLY A 221 24.34 -1.10 -4.04
C GLY A 221 25.15 -0.12 -3.19
N THR A 222 26.13 0.59 -3.76
CA THR A 222 26.92 1.57 -2.99
C THR A 222 26.11 2.82 -2.65
N LEU A 223 26.39 3.42 -1.49
CA LEU A 223 25.79 4.67 -1.04
C LEU A 223 26.71 5.85 -1.37
N THR A 224 26.16 6.87 -2.03
CA THR A 224 26.85 8.15 -2.26
C THR A 224 26.07 9.29 -1.64
N PRO A 225 26.70 10.30 -1.02
CA PRO A 225 25.97 11.42 -0.41
C PRO A 225 25.10 12.17 -1.43
N LEU A 226 23.90 12.57 -1.01
CA LEU A 226 23.05 13.50 -1.77
C LEU A 226 23.66 14.92 -1.76
N PRO A 227 23.25 15.81 -2.69
CA PRO A 227 23.73 17.20 -2.72
C PRO A 227 23.40 18.00 -1.45
N ALA A 228 22.32 17.64 -0.77
CA ALA A 228 21.89 18.19 0.50
C ALA A 228 21.26 17.10 1.36
N GLN A 229 21.24 17.31 2.68
CA GLN A 229 20.44 16.51 3.61
C GLN A 229 18.98 16.96 3.51
N ASN A 230 18.08 16.02 3.25
CA ASN A 230 16.67 16.28 3.02
C ASN A 230 15.80 15.50 4.01
N ILE A 231 14.52 15.88 4.12
CA ILE A 231 13.52 15.11 4.87
C ILE A 231 12.44 14.66 3.91
N ASP A 232 12.10 13.39 4.06
CA ASP A 232 10.89 12.77 3.54
C ASP A 232 10.13 12.19 4.74
N THR A 233 8.81 12.38 4.79
CA THR A 233 7.99 11.71 5.80
C THR A 233 6.77 11.08 5.16
N GLY A 234 6.27 10.01 5.77
CA GLY A 234 5.05 9.35 5.36
C GLY A 234 4.23 8.93 6.57
N LEU A 235 3.14 9.65 6.83
CA LEU A 235 2.11 9.28 7.79
C LEU A 235 0.97 8.55 7.08
N GLY A 236 0.61 7.36 7.52
CA GLY A 236 -0.53 6.62 6.98
C GLY A 236 -1.84 7.25 7.44
N LEU A 237 -2.64 7.80 6.53
CA LEU A 237 -3.91 8.47 6.86
C LEU A 237 -4.86 7.51 7.59
N GLU A 238 -5.05 6.33 7.02
CA GLU A 238 -6.00 5.33 7.49
C GLU A 238 -5.60 4.77 8.86
N ARG A 239 -4.30 4.51 9.07
CA ARG A 239 -3.76 4.05 10.37
C ARG A 239 -3.91 5.14 11.44
N SER A 240 -3.60 6.38 11.10
CA SER A 240 -3.75 7.51 12.01
C SER A 240 -5.22 7.82 12.32
N ALA A 241 -6.13 7.63 11.36
CA ALA A 241 -7.56 7.71 11.59
C ALA A 241 -8.05 6.62 12.55
N ALA A 242 -7.53 5.39 12.42
CA ALA A 242 -7.84 4.29 13.34
C ALA A 242 -7.43 4.61 14.79
N ILE A 243 -6.23 5.17 14.97
CA ILE A 243 -5.75 5.65 16.28
C ILE A 243 -6.70 6.72 16.86
N LEU A 244 -7.02 7.77 16.08
CA LEU A 244 -7.86 8.88 16.55
C LEU A 244 -9.31 8.48 16.83
N GLN A 245 -9.81 7.48 16.13
CA GLN A 245 -11.16 6.94 16.31
C GLN A 245 -11.19 5.79 17.31
N ASN A 246 -10.04 5.42 17.87
CA ASN A 246 -9.87 4.36 18.86
C ASN A 246 -10.46 3.02 18.38
N VAL A 247 -10.11 2.63 17.16
CA VAL A 247 -10.43 1.34 16.54
C VAL A 247 -9.15 0.68 16.06
N MET A 248 -9.01 -0.64 16.22
CA MET A 248 -7.78 -1.34 15.84
C MET A 248 -7.71 -1.65 14.34
N SER A 249 -8.84 -1.64 13.64
CA SER A 249 -8.85 -1.86 12.21
C SER A 249 -9.13 -0.57 11.43
N VAL A 250 -8.34 -0.32 10.38
CA VAL A 250 -8.58 0.79 9.44
C VAL A 250 -9.95 0.69 8.78
N TYR A 251 -10.47 -0.53 8.64
CA TYR A 251 -11.76 -0.84 8.06
C TYR A 251 -12.95 -0.42 8.94
N GLU A 252 -12.73 -0.12 10.22
CA GLU A 252 -13.77 0.34 11.15
C GLU A 252 -13.85 1.88 11.22
N THR A 253 -12.91 2.57 10.57
CA THR A 253 -12.89 4.03 10.51
C THR A 253 -14.04 4.57 9.65
N ASP A 254 -14.38 5.85 9.85
CA ASP A 254 -15.26 6.60 8.94
C ASP A 254 -14.78 6.58 7.47
N GLY A 255 -13.47 6.42 7.24
CA GLY A 255 -12.86 6.31 5.91
C GLY A 255 -13.26 5.06 5.13
N TYR A 256 -13.81 4.03 5.78
CA TYR A 256 -14.31 2.81 5.10
C TYR A 256 -15.79 2.54 5.34
N ARG A 257 -16.40 3.21 6.32
CA ARG A 257 -17.77 2.92 6.77
C ARG A 257 -18.81 2.94 5.65
N GLU A 258 -18.80 3.97 4.79
CA GLU A 258 -19.77 4.06 3.69
C GLU A 258 -19.66 2.90 2.70
N ILE A 259 -18.43 2.45 2.43
CA ILE A 259 -18.17 1.31 1.56
C ILE A 259 -18.61 0.00 2.24
N MET A 260 -18.27 -0.19 3.51
CA MET A 260 -18.65 -1.36 4.28
C MET A 260 -20.16 -1.52 4.41
N ASP A 261 -20.86 -0.42 4.71
CA ASP A 261 -22.33 -0.40 4.82
C ASP A 261 -22.98 -0.74 3.48
N TRP A 262 -22.42 -0.25 2.36
CA TRP A 262 -22.90 -0.59 1.03
C TRP A 262 -22.70 -2.08 0.71
N ILE A 263 -21.53 -2.65 1.02
CA ILE A 263 -21.25 -4.08 0.83
C ILE A 263 -22.25 -4.92 1.64
N ALA A 264 -22.47 -4.58 2.91
CA ALA A 264 -23.41 -5.30 3.77
C ALA A 264 -24.85 -5.22 3.26
N ALA A 265 -25.27 -4.06 2.76
CA ALA A 265 -26.61 -3.87 2.22
C ALA A 265 -26.86 -4.66 0.92
N GLU A 266 -25.89 -4.70 0.02
CA GLU A 266 -26.02 -5.38 -1.27
C GLU A 266 -25.80 -6.90 -1.18
N SER A 267 -24.99 -7.36 -0.22
CA SER A 267 -24.76 -8.79 0.04
C SER A 267 -25.81 -9.42 0.97
N GLY A 268 -26.40 -8.61 1.87
CA GLY A 268 -27.26 -9.11 2.95
C GLY A 268 -26.51 -9.79 4.09
N ILE A 269 -25.17 -9.65 4.14
CA ILE A 269 -24.28 -10.25 5.16
C ILE A 269 -23.49 -9.11 5.82
N ALA A 270 -23.43 -9.07 7.14
CA ALA A 270 -22.74 -7.99 7.85
C ALA A 270 -21.24 -8.25 8.00
N TYR A 271 -20.48 -7.16 8.14
CA TYR A 271 -19.07 -7.22 8.54
C TYR A 271 -18.94 -7.87 9.93
N GLY A 272 -18.07 -8.87 10.04
CA GLY A 272 -17.87 -9.60 11.30
C GLY A 272 -18.80 -10.81 11.53
N ASP A 273 -19.78 -11.07 10.65
CA ASP A 273 -20.70 -12.22 10.80
C ASP A 273 -19.97 -13.57 10.73
N SER A 274 -18.89 -13.65 9.95
CA SER A 274 -17.99 -14.80 9.89
C SER A 274 -16.57 -14.37 9.47
N PRO A 275 -15.55 -15.22 9.61
CA PRO A 275 -14.21 -14.96 9.07
C PRO A 275 -14.23 -14.70 7.55
N GLU A 276 -15.04 -15.46 6.80
CA GLU A 276 -15.20 -15.30 5.36
C GLU A 276 -15.86 -13.97 5.01
N ALA A 277 -16.93 -13.60 5.73
CA ALA A 277 -17.59 -12.31 5.55
C ALA A 277 -16.65 -11.15 5.85
N THR A 278 -15.87 -11.26 6.93
CA THR A 278 -14.86 -10.27 7.33
C THR A 278 -13.81 -10.08 6.24
N LYS A 279 -13.22 -11.17 5.76
CA LYS A 279 -12.22 -11.16 4.68
C LYS A 279 -12.79 -10.55 3.39
N ALA A 280 -13.99 -10.97 2.99
CA ALA A 280 -14.62 -10.47 1.77
C ALA A 280 -14.91 -8.97 1.82
N HIS A 281 -15.45 -8.47 2.93
CA HIS A 281 -15.71 -7.05 3.13
C HIS A 281 -14.42 -6.22 3.05
N ARG A 282 -13.35 -6.65 3.74
CA ARG A 282 -12.04 -5.97 3.72
C ARG A 282 -11.47 -5.90 2.30
N ILE A 283 -11.44 -7.02 1.57
CA ILE A 283 -10.94 -7.08 0.20
C ILE A 283 -11.78 -6.20 -0.73
N LEU A 284 -13.11 -6.29 -0.65
CA LEU A 284 -14.00 -5.46 -1.47
C LEU A 284 -13.77 -3.97 -1.19
N ALA A 285 -13.68 -3.57 0.07
CA ALA A 285 -13.54 -2.18 0.44
C ALA A 285 -12.20 -1.59 -0.02
N ASP A 286 -11.10 -2.33 0.19
CA ASP A 286 -9.77 -1.94 -0.28
C ASP A 286 -9.68 -1.92 -1.81
N HIS A 287 -9.99 -3.05 -2.47
CA HIS A 287 -9.89 -3.14 -3.92
C HIS A 287 -10.88 -2.23 -4.63
N GLY A 288 -12.01 -1.89 -3.99
CA GLY A 288 -12.92 -0.83 -4.38
C GLY A 288 -12.22 0.50 -4.59
N ARG A 289 -11.47 0.97 -3.57
CA ARG A 289 -10.65 2.18 -3.68
C ARG A 289 -9.55 2.00 -4.73
N GLY A 290 -8.80 0.90 -4.67
CA GLY A 290 -7.70 0.61 -5.58
C GLY A 290 -8.10 0.65 -7.06
N MET A 291 -9.14 -0.08 -7.46
CA MET A 291 -9.59 -0.12 -8.86
C MET A 291 -10.15 1.21 -9.33
N THR A 292 -10.86 1.93 -8.45
CA THR A 292 -11.43 3.26 -8.77
C THR A 292 -10.33 4.26 -9.10
N PHE A 293 -9.31 4.35 -8.24
CA PHE A 293 -8.21 5.30 -8.45
C PHE A 293 -7.27 4.90 -9.58
N LEU A 294 -6.99 3.61 -9.78
CA LEU A 294 -6.17 3.16 -10.91
C LEU A 294 -6.83 3.49 -12.25
N VAL A 295 -8.13 3.24 -12.40
CA VAL A 295 -8.85 3.61 -13.63
C VAL A 295 -8.95 5.12 -13.77
N GLY A 296 -9.17 5.85 -12.67
CA GLY A 296 -9.13 7.32 -12.66
C GLY A 296 -7.79 7.90 -13.16
N ASP A 297 -6.67 7.24 -12.86
CA ASP A 297 -5.35 7.61 -13.38
C ASP A 297 -5.03 7.02 -14.77
N GLY A 298 -6.02 6.43 -15.44
CA GLY A 298 -5.93 5.98 -16.83
C GLY A 298 -5.39 4.56 -17.03
N VAL A 299 -5.30 3.76 -15.97
CA VAL A 299 -4.94 2.34 -16.10
C VAL A 299 -6.13 1.55 -16.64
N THR A 300 -5.88 0.69 -17.62
CA THR A 300 -6.90 -0.20 -18.19
C THR A 300 -6.50 -1.67 -17.99
N PRO A 301 -7.46 -2.60 -17.74
CA PRO A 301 -7.16 -4.01 -17.53
C PRO A 301 -6.43 -4.64 -18.73
N SER A 302 -5.32 -5.34 -18.47
CA SER A 302 -4.51 -6.02 -19.49
C SER A 302 -3.86 -7.30 -18.94
N ASN A 303 -3.06 -7.98 -19.76
CA ASN A 303 -2.31 -9.19 -19.34
C ASN A 303 -0.92 -8.88 -18.75
N GLU A 304 -0.48 -7.62 -18.74
CA GLU A 304 0.90 -7.25 -18.37
C GLU A 304 0.97 -5.93 -17.60
N GLY A 305 2.00 -5.78 -16.78
CA GLY A 305 2.30 -4.54 -16.04
C GLY A 305 1.13 -4.04 -15.19
N ARG A 306 0.87 -2.73 -15.22
CA ARG A 306 -0.18 -2.06 -14.43
C ARG A 306 -1.58 -2.61 -14.73
N GLY A 307 -1.83 -2.95 -16.00
CA GLY A 307 -3.13 -3.48 -16.41
C GLY A 307 -3.38 -4.89 -15.87
N TYR A 308 -2.33 -5.70 -15.69
CA TYR A 308 -2.45 -6.98 -14.99
C TYR A 308 -2.78 -6.80 -13.51
N VAL A 309 -2.12 -5.84 -12.83
CA VAL A 309 -2.42 -5.51 -11.42
C VAL A 309 -3.88 -5.10 -11.26
N LEU A 310 -4.36 -4.17 -12.10
CA LEU A 310 -5.77 -3.74 -12.07
C LEU A 310 -6.71 -4.91 -12.32
N ARG A 311 -6.41 -5.75 -13.31
CA ARG A 311 -7.19 -6.96 -13.59
C ARG A 311 -7.23 -7.91 -12.38
N ARG A 312 -6.09 -8.15 -11.73
CA ARG A 312 -5.97 -9.03 -10.57
C ARG A 312 -6.86 -8.56 -9.43
N ILE A 313 -6.81 -7.29 -9.06
CA ILE A 313 -7.64 -6.77 -7.96
C ILE A 313 -9.14 -6.78 -8.30
N ILE A 314 -9.52 -6.48 -9.56
CA ILE A 314 -10.93 -6.57 -9.98
C ILE A 314 -11.42 -8.02 -9.87
N ARG A 315 -10.67 -8.99 -10.40
CA ARG A 315 -11.09 -10.40 -10.38
C ARG A 315 -11.13 -10.98 -8.97
N ARG A 316 -10.18 -10.60 -8.12
CA ARG A 316 -10.19 -10.98 -6.70
C ARG A 316 -11.37 -10.39 -5.94
N ALA A 317 -11.71 -9.11 -6.20
CA ALA A 317 -12.91 -8.48 -5.65
C ALA A 317 -14.19 -9.20 -6.13
N VAL A 318 -14.30 -9.53 -7.42
CA VAL A 318 -15.45 -10.29 -7.96
C VAL A 318 -15.57 -11.67 -7.32
N LEU A 319 -14.47 -12.38 -7.10
CA LEU A 319 -14.52 -13.68 -6.39
C LEU A 319 -15.06 -13.51 -4.97
N GLN A 320 -14.55 -12.55 -4.21
CA GLN A 320 -14.95 -12.32 -2.82
C GLN A 320 -16.41 -11.82 -2.71
N ALA A 321 -16.85 -10.97 -3.64
CA ALA A 321 -18.26 -10.58 -3.76
C ALA A 321 -19.17 -11.80 -3.90
N ARG A 322 -18.84 -12.74 -4.78
CA ARG A 322 -19.65 -13.94 -5.02
C ARG A 322 -19.77 -14.82 -3.77
N ARG A 323 -18.72 -14.89 -2.94
CA ARG A 323 -18.74 -15.66 -1.68
C ARG A 323 -19.77 -15.15 -0.68
N ILE A 324 -20.03 -13.84 -0.69
CA ILE A 324 -21.03 -13.20 0.18
C ILE A 324 -22.34 -12.90 -0.56
N GLY A 325 -22.54 -13.42 -1.78
CA GLY A 325 -23.77 -13.22 -2.54
C GLY A 325 -23.90 -11.85 -3.23
N LEU A 326 -22.84 -11.04 -3.28
CA LEU A 326 -22.80 -9.79 -4.03
C LEU A 326 -22.46 -10.07 -5.51
N HIS A 327 -23.17 -9.43 -6.44
CA HIS A 327 -23.08 -9.73 -7.88
C HIS A 327 -22.66 -8.57 -8.78
N ASP A 328 -22.90 -7.32 -8.37
CA ASP A 328 -22.68 -6.13 -9.20
C ASP A 328 -21.52 -5.28 -8.64
N VAL A 329 -20.28 -5.80 -8.71
CA VAL A 329 -19.09 -5.13 -8.15
C VAL A 329 -18.82 -3.80 -8.86
N TYR A 330 -19.15 -3.66 -10.14
CA TYR A 330 -18.99 -2.43 -10.91
C TYR A 330 -19.74 -1.21 -10.33
N ARG A 331 -20.67 -1.40 -9.39
CA ARG A 331 -21.38 -0.31 -8.68
C ARG A 331 -20.56 0.26 -7.53
N LEU A 332 -19.60 -0.49 -7.01
CA LEU A 332 -18.75 -0.10 -5.89
C LEU A 332 -17.93 1.18 -6.16
N PRO A 333 -17.33 1.39 -7.36
CA PRO A 333 -16.66 2.65 -7.68
C PRO A 333 -17.50 3.91 -7.46
N ALA A 334 -18.82 3.85 -7.69
CA ALA A 334 -19.71 4.99 -7.45
C ALA A 334 -19.73 5.42 -5.97
N VAL A 335 -19.69 4.43 -5.06
CA VAL A 335 -19.64 4.65 -3.61
C VAL A 335 -18.31 5.29 -3.23
N VAL A 336 -17.21 4.77 -3.76
CA VAL A 336 -15.86 5.33 -3.55
C VAL A 336 -15.78 6.77 -4.07
N VAL A 337 -16.32 7.05 -5.25
CA VAL A 337 -16.36 8.42 -5.81
C VAL A 337 -17.16 9.35 -4.90
N GLY A 338 -18.33 8.92 -4.40
CA GLY A 338 -19.13 9.68 -3.45
C GLY A 338 -18.33 10.10 -2.22
N GLN A 339 -17.62 9.13 -1.61
CA GLN A 339 -16.82 9.34 -0.40
C GLN A 339 -15.58 10.21 -0.64
N MET A 340 -14.89 10.02 -1.78
CA MET A 340 -13.55 10.55 -2.02
C MET A 340 -13.51 11.83 -2.86
N SER A 341 -14.62 12.20 -3.53
CA SER A 341 -14.68 13.34 -4.46
C SER A 341 -14.35 14.69 -3.82
N GLY A 342 -14.56 14.85 -2.51
CA GLY A 342 -14.17 16.07 -1.78
C GLY A 342 -12.66 16.34 -1.81
N ALA A 343 -11.85 15.27 -1.67
CA ALA A 343 -10.38 15.36 -1.75
C ALA A 343 -9.86 15.18 -3.18
N TYR A 344 -10.59 14.44 -4.02
CA TYR A 344 -10.20 14.10 -5.39
C TYR A 344 -11.31 14.41 -6.42
N PRO A 345 -11.55 15.69 -6.75
CA PRO A 345 -12.67 16.08 -7.61
C PRO A 345 -12.67 15.44 -9.01
N LYS A 346 -11.48 15.16 -9.56
CA LYS A 346 -11.31 14.51 -10.87
C LYS A 346 -11.95 13.11 -10.93
N LEU A 347 -12.08 12.42 -9.80
CA LEU A 347 -12.77 11.12 -9.78
C LEU A 347 -14.25 11.24 -10.17
N ALA A 348 -14.91 12.32 -9.75
CA ALA A 348 -16.31 12.56 -10.10
C ALA A 348 -16.48 12.80 -11.61
N GLU A 349 -15.52 13.48 -12.24
CA GLU A 349 -15.50 13.71 -13.69
C GLU A 349 -15.33 12.40 -14.48
N GLN A 350 -14.67 11.40 -13.88
CA GLN A 350 -14.32 10.13 -14.52
C GLN A 350 -15.22 8.96 -14.12
N GLN A 351 -16.18 9.15 -13.22
CA GLN A 351 -17.00 8.08 -12.64
C GLN A 351 -17.62 7.15 -13.71
N ALA A 352 -18.24 7.72 -14.74
CA ALA A 352 -18.89 6.93 -15.79
C ALA A 352 -17.90 6.03 -16.56
N GLU A 353 -16.68 6.50 -16.78
CA GLU A 353 -15.63 5.71 -17.43
C GLU A 353 -15.10 4.63 -16.48
N ILE A 354 -14.92 4.96 -15.20
CA ILE A 354 -14.48 4.01 -14.17
C ILE A 354 -15.46 2.84 -14.08
N GLU A 355 -16.76 3.12 -13.92
CA GLU A 355 -17.79 2.09 -13.86
C GLU A 355 -17.83 1.24 -15.14
N ARG A 356 -17.67 1.87 -16.32
CA ARG A 356 -17.66 1.17 -17.61
C ARG A 356 -16.49 0.19 -17.72
N VAL A 357 -15.29 0.59 -17.30
CA VAL A 357 -14.09 -0.25 -17.35
C VAL A 357 -14.20 -1.42 -16.38
N VAL A 358 -14.63 -1.16 -15.13
CA VAL A 358 -14.79 -2.20 -14.12
C VAL A 358 -15.87 -3.21 -14.54
N ARG A 359 -17.03 -2.72 -15.01
CA ARG A 359 -18.11 -3.58 -15.54
C ARG A 359 -17.62 -4.50 -16.66
N ALA A 360 -16.90 -3.95 -17.64
CA ALA A 360 -16.44 -4.75 -18.78
C ALA A 360 -15.48 -5.89 -18.37
N GLU A 361 -14.65 -5.68 -17.35
CA GLU A 361 -13.76 -6.72 -16.84
C GLU A 361 -14.51 -7.72 -15.94
N GLU A 362 -15.47 -7.26 -15.13
CA GLU A 362 -16.35 -8.11 -14.32
C GLU A 362 -17.19 -9.05 -15.18
N GLU A 363 -17.87 -8.53 -16.22
CA GLU A 363 -18.69 -9.34 -17.13
C GLU A 363 -17.84 -10.40 -17.84
N ARG A 364 -16.66 -10.01 -18.35
CA ARG A 364 -15.72 -10.92 -19.00
C ARG A 364 -15.25 -12.03 -18.07
N PHE A 365 -14.93 -11.70 -16.81
CA PHE A 365 -14.49 -12.70 -15.85
C PHE A 365 -15.64 -13.58 -15.38
N GLY A 366 -16.84 -13.03 -15.23
CA GLY A 366 -18.05 -13.78 -14.85
C GLY A 366 -18.34 -14.96 -15.78
N GLU A 367 -18.13 -14.80 -17.10
CA GLU A 367 -18.31 -15.86 -18.09
C GLU A 367 -17.40 -17.08 -17.88
N THR A 368 -16.23 -16.89 -17.24
CA THR A 368 -15.24 -17.95 -17.03
C THR A 368 -15.14 -18.39 -15.57
N LEU A 369 -15.52 -17.54 -14.62
CA LEU A 369 -15.42 -17.78 -13.18
C LEU A 369 -16.13 -19.07 -12.76
N GLU A 370 -17.41 -19.23 -13.10
CA GLU A 370 -18.19 -20.43 -12.71
C GLU A 370 -17.62 -21.74 -13.27
N ARG A 371 -16.98 -21.67 -14.45
CA ARG A 371 -16.34 -22.84 -15.07
C ARG A 371 -15.01 -23.13 -14.41
N GLY A 372 -14.19 -22.10 -14.17
CA GLY A 372 -12.93 -22.23 -13.45
C GLY A 372 -13.12 -22.73 -12.03
N MET A 373 -14.19 -22.32 -11.34
CA MET A 373 -14.56 -22.84 -10.01
C MET A 373 -14.89 -24.30 -10.00
N ARG A 374 -15.67 -24.79 -10.97
CA ARG A 374 -15.91 -26.23 -11.08
C ARG A 374 -14.61 -27.02 -11.31
N VAL A 375 -13.75 -26.53 -12.21
CA VAL A 375 -12.45 -27.17 -12.46
C VAL A 375 -11.57 -27.15 -11.21
N PHE A 376 -11.55 -26.06 -10.46
CA PHE A 376 -10.79 -25.97 -9.22
C PHE A 376 -11.37 -26.84 -8.10
N ASP A 377 -12.70 -26.99 -8.04
CA ASP A 377 -13.38 -27.87 -7.09
C ASP A 377 -13.09 -29.35 -7.38
N ASP A 378 -12.95 -29.73 -8.65
CA ASP A 378 -12.54 -31.08 -9.05
C ASP A 378 -11.10 -31.42 -8.60
N LEU A 379 -10.28 -30.42 -8.25
CA LEU A 379 -8.94 -30.59 -7.68
C LEU A 379 -8.93 -30.72 -6.14
N ALA A 380 -10.09 -30.70 -5.48
CA ALA A 380 -10.17 -30.68 -4.01
C ALA A 380 -9.54 -31.92 -3.34
N ASP A 381 -9.55 -33.07 -4.02
CA ASP A 381 -9.00 -34.33 -3.49
C ASP A 381 -7.49 -34.50 -3.79
N SER A 382 -6.88 -33.58 -4.54
CA SER A 382 -5.44 -33.61 -4.86
C SER A 382 -4.59 -33.15 -3.66
N GLU A 383 -3.40 -33.72 -3.50
CA GLU A 383 -2.47 -33.30 -2.43
C GLU A 383 -1.90 -31.89 -2.71
N ALA A 384 -1.73 -31.54 -3.98
CA ALA A 384 -1.27 -30.23 -4.43
C ALA A 384 -1.84 -29.91 -5.82
N VAL A 385 -1.90 -28.63 -6.17
CA VAL A 385 -2.24 -28.15 -7.52
C VAL A 385 -0.96 -28.06 -8.33
N SER A 386 -0.89 -28.81 -9.43
CA SER A 386 0.27 -28.81 -10.33
C SER A 386 0.41 -27.50 -11.12
N GLY A 387 1.61 -27.24 -11.64
CA GLY A 387 1.86 -26.09 -12.49
C GLY A 387 1.02 -26.07 -13.78
N GLU A 388 0.73 -27.24 -14.36
CA GLU A 388 -0.12 -27.40 -15.55
C GLU A 388 -1.60 -27.07 -15.25
N GLU A 389 -2.10 -27.51 -14.09
CA GLU A 389 -3.47 -27.18 -13.64
C GLU A 389 -3.62 -25.69 -13.35
N ALA A 390 -2.65 -25.10 -12.61
CA ALA A 390 -2.62 -23.67 -12.35
C ALA A 390 -2.51 -22.86 -13.65
N PHE A 391 -1.70 -23.32 -14.60
CA PHE A 391 -1.58 -22.70 -15.92
C PHE A 391 -2.88 -22.79 -16.70
N THR A 392 -3.56 -23.94 -16.66
CA THR A 392 -4.86 -24.13 -17.31
C THR A 392 -5.93 -23.21 -16.72
N LEU A 393 -5.98 -23.08 -15.39
CA LEU A 393 -6.85 -22.13 -14.69
C LEU A 393 -6.59 -20.69 -15.15
N ALA A 394 -5.32 -20.29 -15.29
CA ALA A 394 -4.96 -18.96 -15.76
C ALA A 394 -5.26 -18.72 -17.24
N ALA A 395 -4.74 -19.58 -18.12
CA ALA A 395 -4.80 -19.40 -19.56
C ALA A 395 -6.21 -19.62 -20.13
N THR A 396 -6.96 -20.57 -19.58
CA THR A 396 -8.28 -20.96 -20.10
C THR A 396 -9.42 -20.25 -19.39
N TYR A 397 -9.35 -20.16 -18.06
CA TYR A 397 -10.45 -19.64 -17.24
C TYR A 397 -10.20 -18.25 -16.68
N GLY A 398 -9.01 -17.69 -16.94
CA GLY A 398 -8.67 -16.34 -16.49
C GLY A 398 -8.44 -16.23 -14.98
N PHE A 399 -8.07 -17.30 -14.29
CA PHE A 399 -7.73 -17.26 -12.88
C PHE A 399 -6.30 -16.76 -12.72
N PRO A 400 -6.06 -15.54 -12.18
CA PRO A 400 -4.71 -15.14 -11.83
C PRO A 400 -4.07 -16.24 -10.96
N LEU A 401 -2.78 -16.53 -11.16
CA LEU A 401 -2.08 -17.56 -10.37
C LEU A 401 -2.31 -17.34 -8.88
N GLU A 402 -2.27 -16.09 -8.46
CA GLU A 402 -2.39 -15.67 -7.08
C GLU A 402 -3.78 -16.00 -6.50
N LEU A 403 -4.83 -15.97 -7.34
CA LEU A 403 -6.17 -16.41 -6.95
C LEU A 403 -6.21 -17.93 -6.72
N THR A 404 -5.54 -18.70 -7.56
CA THR A 404 -5.39 -20.15 -7.40
C THR A 404 -4.60 -20.50 -6.14
N VAL A 405 -3.51 -19.77 -5.87
CA VAL A 405 -2.70 -19.93 -4.65
C VAL A 405 -3.54 -19.62 -3.41
N GLU A 406 -4.28 -18.52 -3.41
CA GLU A 406 -5.16 -18.14 -2.30
C GLU A 406 -6.22 -19.23 -2.02
N LEU A 407 -6.90 -19.69 -3.07
CA LEU A 407 -7.93 -20.73 -2.97
C LEU A 407 -7.38 -22.08 -2.51
N ALA A 408 -6.19 -22.47 -2.99
CA ALA A 408 -5.53 -23.71 -2.59
C ALA A 408 -5.07 -23.66 -1.13
N GLY A 409 -4.53 -22.51 -0.70
CA GLY A 409 -4.11 -22.27 0.68
C GLY A 409 -5.27 -22.41 1.68
N GLU A 410 -6.48 -21.95 1.33
CA GLU A 410 -7.68 -22.14 2.14
C GLU A 410 -8.06 -23.62 2.34
N ARG A 411 -7.61 -24.51 1.44
CA ARG A 411 -7.79 -25.97 1.54
C ARG A 411 -6.58 -26.69 2.14
N GLY A 412 -5.53 -25.95 2.51
CA GLY A 412 -4.25 -26.53 2.93
C GLY A 412 -3.48 -27.21 1.80
N GLN A 413 -3.78 -26.88 0.53
CA GLN A 413 -3.09 -27.40 -0.64
C GLN A 413 -1.98 -26.45 -1.08
N ALA A 414 -0.83 -27.00 -1.46
CA ALA A 414 0.24 -26.22 -2.10
C ALA A 414 -0.02 -26.08 -3.61
N VAL A 415 0.54 -25.03 -4.22
CA VAL A 415 0.55 -24.84 -5.68
C VAL A 415 1.98 -24.87 -6.19
N ASP A 416 2.24 -25.63 -7.26
CA ASP A 416 3.53 -25.66 -7.93
C ASP A 416 3.73 -24.42 -8.83
N VAL A 417 4.21 -23.34 -8.19
CA VAL A 417 4.48 -22.04 -8.83
C VAL A 417 5.62 -22.12 -9.85
N ASP A 418 6.64 -22.94 -9.59
CA ASP A 418 7.77 -23.12 -10.50
C ASP A 418 7.31 -23.85 -11.78
N GLY A 419 6.49 -24.89 -11.63
CA GLY A 419 5.84 -25.57 -12.75
C GLY A 419 4.95 -24.64 -13.57
N TYR A 420 4.15 -23.80 -12.91
CA TYR A 420 3.33 -22.78 -13.59
C TYR A 420 4.21 -21.82 -14.41
N THR A 421 5.31 -21.36 -13.84
CA THR A 421 6.24 -20.44 -14.50
C THR A 421 6.86 -21.09 -15.73
N ALA A 422 7.24 -22.36 -15.63
CA ALA A 422 7.75 -23.14 -16.76
C ALA A 422 6.71 -23.35 -17.87
N GLU A 423 5.43 -23.54 -17.53
CA GLU A 423 4.33 -23.59 -18.52
C GLU A 423 4.11 -22.24 -19.21
N MET A 424 4.12 -21.15 -18.45
CA MET A 424 4.02 -19.79 -18.99
C MET A 424 5.14 -19.46 -19.97
N GLU A 425 6.38 -19.84 -19.65
CA GLU A 425 7.53 -19.68 -20.54
C GLU A 425 7.38 -20.49 -21.82
N ARG A 426 7.00 -21.77 -21.71
CA ARG A 426 6.71 -22.63 -22.87
C ARG A 426 5.62 -22.03 -23.76
N HIS A 427 4.54 -21.54 -23.19
CA HIS A 427 3.46 -20.89 -23.93
C HIS A 427 3.92 -19.60 -24.65
N ARG A 428 4.78 -18.79 -24.00
CA ARG A 428 5.40 -17.60 -24.61
C ARG A 428 6.31 -17.96 -25.78
N GLU A 429 7.10 -19.02 -25.66
CA GLU A 429 7.98 -19.52 -26.73
C GLU A 429 7.17 -19.99 -27.93
N ILE A 430 6.11 -20.78 -27.71
CA ILE A 430 5.20 -21.24 -28.75
C ILE A 430 4.57 -20.03 -29.45
N SER A 431 4.04 -19.07 -28.69
CA SER A 431 3.41 -17.86 -29.22
C SER A 431 4.36 -17.03 -30.09
N ARG A 432 5.65 -16.94 -29.72
CA ARG A 432 6.70 -16.29 -30.51
C ARG A 432 7.02 -17.06 -31.79
N ALA A 433 7.07 -18.39 -31.73
CA ALA A 433 7.32 -19.25 -32.89
C ALA A 433 6.17 -19.21 -33.91
N THR A 434 4.92 -19.14 -33.44
CA THR A 434 3.73 -18.97 -34.31
C THR A 434 3.59 -17.54 -34.85
N GLY A 435 3.93 -16.51 -34.07
CA GLY A 435 3.95 -15.11 -34.55
C GLY A 435 5.02 -14.86 -35.63
N GLY A 436 6.14 -15.58 -35.58
CA GLY A 436 7.18 -15.55 -36.63
C GLY A 436 6.76 -16.27 -37.93
N THR A 437 5.87 -17.25 -37.86
CA THR A 437 5.42 -18.01 -39.03
C THR A 437 4.27 -17.35 -39.79
N GLU A 438 3.47 -16.49 -39.15
CA GLU A 438 2.50 -15.64 -39.86
C GLU A 438 3.19 -14.54 -40.69
N LEU A 439 4.28 -13.95 -40.18
CA LEU A 439 5.09 -12.97 -40.94
C LEU A 439 5.86 -13.59 -42.12
N GLN A 440 6.21 -14.88 -42.06
CA GLN A 440 6.83 -15.59 -43.20
C GLN A 440 5.84 -16.16 -44.20
N ARG A 441 4.56 -16.32 -43.84
CA ARG A 441 3.48 -16.70 -44.77
C ARG A 441 2.80 -15.50 -45.44
N ALA A 442 3.08 -14.29 -44.97
CA ALA A 442 2.61 -13.03 -45.52
C ALA A 442 3.70 -12.21 -46.26
N ALA A 443 4.88 -12.80 -46.52
CA ALA A 443 5.99 -12.18 -47.25
C ALA A 443 6.11 -12.69 -48.69
#